data_AF-A0A9Q1CDR6-F1
#
_entry.id   AF-A0A9Q1CDR6-F1
#
_cell.length_a   1.000
_cell.length_b   1.000
_cell.length_c   1.000
_cell.angle_alpha   90.00
_cell.angle_beta   90.00
_cell.angle_gamma   90.00
#
_symmetry.space_group_name_H-M   'P 1'
#
loop_
_entity.id
_entity.type
_entity.pdbx_description
1 polymer ?
#
loop_
_entity_poly.entity_id
_entity_poly.type
_entity_poly.pdbx_seq_one_letter_code
_entity_poly.pdbx_strand_id
1 'polypeptide(L)'
;MESSREFNFNAAFLELSRNEFVASPSVEELDSLKKSEIVKVGKHYGIEFQLLMRKDEIKRYVLEYLVDESILPSTVLETAITVPTDNTFELKRLGMEMNKEVRLKEMEREREKEEREMQMQKEKEEREMQMQMRREEKAREHEFRLKQLELGVIKASDPKIGLDTGGFDVSKHVKFVPKFQENNVEKFFNYFEKLGEQLKWPRDKWSILIQSNFTG
;
A
#
# COMPACT_ATOMS: atom_id res chain seq x y z
N MET A 1 -38.90 -13.39 43.08
CA MET A 1 -39.20 -14.30 41.96
C MET A 1 -37.99 -15.19 41.75
N GLU A 2 -37.79 -16.16 42.62
CA GLU A 2 -36.72 -17.15 42.54
C GLU A 2 -37.32 -18.48 42.98
N SER A 3 -37.86 -19.24 42.03
CA SER A 3 -38.15 -20.66 42.23
C SER A 3 -38.52 -21.26 40.88
N SER A 4 -37.54 -21.82 40.17
CA SER A 4 -37.79 -22.71 39.01
C SER A 4 -36.55 -23.50 38.57
N ARG A 5 -35.54 -23.69 39.44
CA ARG A 5 -34.32 -24.49 39.11
C ARG A 5 -34.03 -25.66 40.05
N GLU A 6 -35.02 -26.13 40.81
CA GLU A 6 -34.84 -27.31 41.68
C GLU A 6 -35.67 -28.53 41.26
N PHE A 7 -36.46 -28.48 40.19
CA PHE A 7 -37.43 -29.54 39.87
C PHE A 7 -36.99 -30.60 38.85
N ASN A 8 -35.71 -30.69 38.49
CA ASN A 8 -35.23 -31.66 37.49
C ASN A 8 -34.02 -32.50 37.92
N PHE A 9 -33.67 -32.52 39.21
CA PHE A 9 -32.63 -33.43 39.70
C PHE A 9 -33.21 -34.72 40.31
N ASN A 10 -34.45 -34.69 40.79
CA ASN A 10 -35.13 -35.85 41.37
C ASN A 10 -35.91 -36.71 40.35
N ALA A 11 -36.37 -36.13 39.23
CA ALA A 11 -37.11 -36.88 38.22
C ALA A 11 -36.20 -37.89 37.48
N ALA A 12 -35.00 -37.46 37.08
CA ALA A 12 -34.00 -38.35 36.46
C ALA A 12 -33.44 -39.41 37.43
N PHE A 13 -33.46 -39.14 38.75
CA PHE A 13 -33.03 -40.09 39.77
C PHE A 13 -34.06 -41.21 40.00
N LEU A 14 -35.36 -40.94 39.79
CA LEU A 14 -36.43 -41.93 39.91
C LEU A 14 -36.58 -42.80 38.66
N GLU A 15 -36.29 -42.28 37.47
CA GLU A 15 -36.35 -43.07 36.23
C GLU A 15 -35.23 -44.12 36.14
N LEU A 16 -34.00 -43.79 36.52
CA LEU A 16 -32.89 -44.75 36.54
C LEU A 16 -33.07 -45.86 37.60
N SER A 17 -33.79 -45.58 38.69
CA SER A 17 -34.13 -46.59 39.71
C SER A 17 -35.25 -47.54 39.28
N ARG A 18 -35.99 -47.23 38.22
CA ARG A 18 -37.13 -48.02 37.76
C ARG A 18 -36.70 -49.13 36.82
N ASN A 19 -35.71 -49.93 37.23
CA ASN A 19 -35.40 -51.30 36.74
C ASN A 19 -35.39 -51.57 35.22
N GLU A 20 -35.45 -50.57 34.33
CA GLU A 20 -35.53 -50.76 32.89
C GLU A 20 -34.17 -50.54 32.24
N PHE A 21 -33.47 -49.46 32.58
CA PHE A 21 -32.06 -49.25 32.20
C PHE A 21 -31.11 -50.26 32.82
N VAL A 22 -31.35 -50.72 34.06
CA VAL A 22 -30.52 -51.75 34.69
C VAL A 22 -30.79 -53.14 34.08
N ALA A 23 -31.98 -53.36 33.53
CA ALA A 23 -32.36 -54.61 32.87
C ALA A 23 -31.99 -54.65 31.38
N SER A 24 -31.93 -53.49 30.69
CA SER A 24 -31.50 -53.36 29.30
C SER A 24 -30.83 -51.99 29.07
N PRO A 25 -29.57 -51.82 29.52
CA PRO A 25 -28.84 -50.58 29.33
C PRO A 25 -28.53 -50.34 27.85
N SER A 26 -28.79 -49.13 27.35
CA SER A 26 -28.40 -48.70 26.00
C SER A 26 -27.16 -47.79 26.02
N VAL A 27 -26.41 -47.79 24.91
CA VAL A 27 -25.16 -47.02 24.75
C VAL A 27 -25.43 -45.52 24.75
N GLU A 28 -26.52 -45.11 24.09
CA GLU A 28 -26.91 -43.71 23.91
C GLU A 28 -27.25 -43.05 25.25
N GLU A 29 -27.89 -43.80 26.15
CA GLU A 29 -28.17 -43.36 27.50
C GLU A 29 -26.88 -43.25 28.31
N LEU A 30 -25.98 -44.23 28.25
CA LEU A 30 -24.68 -44.18 28.96
C LEU A 30 -23.80 -42.99 28.53
N ASP A 31 -23.87 -42.60 27.25
CA ASP A 31 -23.14 -41.43 26.70
C ASP A 31 -23.66 -40.10 27.25
N SER A 32 -24.97 -40.02 27.48
CA SER A 32 -25.65 -38.83 28.00
C SER A 32 -25.46 -38.61 29.50
N LEU A 33 -25.11 -39.65 30.26
CA LEU A 33 -24.97 -39.61 31.72
C LEU A 33 -23.72 -38.83 32.19
N LYS A 34 -23.82 -38.22 33.37
CA LYS A 34 -22.69 -37.54 34.04
C LYS A 34 -21.80 -38.55 34.77
N LYS A 35 -20.54 -38.18 35.01
CA LYS A 35 -19.54 -39.02 35.71
C LYS A 35 -20.09 -39.63 37.01
N SER A 36 -20.82 -38.85 37.80
CA SER A 36 -21.43 -39.29 39.06
C SER A 36 -22.54 -40.33 38.90
N GLU A 37 -23.24 -40.33 37.77
CA GLU A 37 -24.33 -41.28 37.45
C GLU A 37 -23.76 -42.59 36.91
N ILE A 38 -22.75 -42.51 36.04
CA ILE A 38 -22.03 -43.70 35.54
C ILE A 38 -21.39 -44.48 36.70
N VAL A 39 -20.82 -43.78 37.69
CA VAL A 39 -20.30 -44.41 38.91
C VAL A 39 -21.39 -45.14 39.70
N LYS A 40 -22.61 -44.59 39.76
CA LYS A 40 -23.74 -45.26 40.44
C LYS A 40 -24.17 -46.51 39.67
N VAL A 41 -24.25 -46.42 38.33
CA VAL A 41 -24.56 -47.56 37.46
C VAL A 41 -23.56 -48.69 37.68
N GLY A 42 -22.26 -48.42 37.61
CA GLY A 42 -21.28 -49.48 37.85
C GLY A 42 -21.32 -50.05 39.26
N LYS A 43 -21.62 -49.24 40.29
CA LYS A 43 -21.85 -49.76 41.65
C LYS A 43 -23.06 -50.71 41.74
N HIS A 44 -24.12 -50.49 40.96
CA HIS A 44 -25.26 -51.41 40.89
C HIS A 44 -24.89 -52.77 40.27
N TYR A 45 -23.94 -52.78 39.33
CA TYR A 45 -23.35 -53.99 38.76
C TYR A 45 -22.18 -54.57 39.57
N GLY A 46 -21.87 -54.00 40.75
CA GLY A 46 -20.78 -54.48 41.61
C GLY A 46 -19.37 -54.04 41.18
N ILE A 47 -19.25 -53.08 40.27
CA ILE A 47 -17.97 -52.52 39.81
C ILE A 47 -17.52 -51.41 40.77
N GLU A 48 -16.31 -51.56 41.33
CA GLU A 48 -15.69 -50.52 42.15
C GLU A 48 -14.82 -49.59 41.30
N PHE A 49 -14.97 -48.28 41.52
CA PHE A 49 -14.17 -47.26 40.85
C PHE A 49 -13.28 -46.52 41.83
N GLN A 50 -12.03 -46.28 41.42
CA GLN A 50 -11.16 -45.32 42.11
C GLN A 50 -11.62 -43.89 41.84
N LEU A 51 -11.65 -43.05 42.88
CA LEU A 51 -12.14 -41.66 42.84
C LEU A 51 -11.43 -40.77 41.80
N LEU A 52 -10.20 -41.12 41.43
CA LEU A 52 -9.37 -40.40 40.47
C LEU A 52 -9.62 -40.78 39.00
N MET A 53 -10.36 -41.86 38.72
CA MET A 53 -10.60 -42.29 37.35
C MET A 53 -11.40 -41.25 36.56
N ARG A 54 -11.05 -41.06 35.29
CA ARG A 54 -11.73 -40.12 34.38
C ARG A 54 -13.10 -40.67 33.96
N LYS A 55 -14.00 -39.78 33.50
CA LYS A 55 -15.36 -40.19 33.05
C LYS A 55 -15.28 -41.29 32.00
N ASP A 56 -14.34 -41.17 31.07
CA ASP A 56 -14.17 -42.10 29.95
C ASP A 56 -13.59 -43.46 30.39
N GLU A 57 -12.71 -43.45 31.39
CA GLU A 57 -12.15 -44.68 32.00
C GLU A 57 -13.23 -45.46 32.75
N ILE A 58 -14.03 -44.76 33.58
CA ILE A 58 -15.17 -45.35 34.31
C ILE A 58 -16.20 -45.89 33.32
N LYS A 59 -16.53 -45.13 32.28
CA LYS A 59 -17.46 -45.52 31.22
C LYS A 59 -16.97 -46.79 30.50
N ARG A 60 -15.67 -46.87 30.18
CA ARG A 60 -15.07 -48.04 29.54
C ARG A 60 -15.19 -49.30 30.41
N TYR A 61 -14.89 -49.20 31.70
CA TYR A 61 -15.05 -50.33 32.63
C TYR A 61 -16.50 -50.80 32.76
N VAL A 62 -17.46 -49.87 32.81
CA VAL A 62 -18.89 -50.23 32.80
C VAL A 62 -19.27 -50.90 31.48
N LEU A 63 -18.81 -50.37 30.34
CA LEU A 63 -19.08 -50.97 29.02
C LEU A 63 -18.47 -52.36 28.86
N GLU A 64 -17.25 -52.58 29.35
CA GLU A 64 -16.57 -53.87 29.33
C GLU A 64 -17.37 -54.92 30.11
N TYR A 65 -17.79 -54.60 31.33
CA TYR A 65 -18.63 -55.49 32.13
C TYR A 65 -20.00 -55.78 31.50
N LEU A 66 -20.65 -54.76 30.91
CA LEU A 66 -21.95 -54.94 30.24
C LEU A 66 -21.85 -55.78 28.96
N VAL A 67 -20.70 -55.78 28.28
CA VAL A 67 -20.44 -56.66 27.14
C VAL A 67 -20.12 -58.08 27.61
N ASP A 68 -19.35 -58.24 28.69
CA ASP A 68 -19.01 -59.54 29.27
C ASP A 68 -20.24 -60.29 29.80
N GLU A 69 -21.17 -59.59 30.44
CA GLU A 69 -22.46 -60.14 30.88
C GLU A 69 -23.46 -60.36 29.71
N SER A 70 -23.02 -60.17 28.45
CA SER A 70 -23.83 -60.28 27.23
C SER A 70 -25.07 -59.38 27.19
N ILE A 71 -25.06 -58.29 27.96
CA ILE A 71 -26.14 -57.32 28.04
C ILE A 71 -26.09 -56.36 26.85
N LEU A 72 -24.87 -56.04 26.37
CA LEU A 72 -24.61 -55.23 25.18
C LEU A 72 -23.81 -56.01 24.13
N PRO A 73 -24.06 -55.81 22.83
CA PRO A 73 -23.26 -56.42 21.78
C PRO A 73 -21.84 -55.83 21.74
N SER A 74 -20.84 -56.68 21.46
CA SER A 74 -19.42 -56.31 21.45
C SER A 74 -19.05 -55.20 20.45
N THR A 75 -19.90 -54.92 19.47
CA THR A 75 -19.79 -53.80 18.52
C THR A 75 -19.79 -52.42 19.18
N VAL A 76 -20.33 -52.31 20.40
CA VAL A 76 -20.38 -51.05 21.17
C VAL A 76 -18.99 -50.61 21.64
N LEU A 77 -18.14 -51.56 22.06
CA LEU A 77 -16.77 -51.28 22.48
C LEU A 77 -15.93 -50.72 21.33
N GLU A 78 -16.12 -51.25 20.11
CA GLU A 78 -15.43 -50.76 18.91
C GLU A 78 -15.81 -49.32 18.57
N THR A 79 -17.09 -48.97 18.72
CA THR A 79 -17.58 -47.63 18.40
C THR A 79 -17.06 -46.59 19.41
N ALA A 80 -17.03 -46.94 20.70
CA ALA A 80 -16.51 -46.07 21.77
C ALA A 80 -15.00 -45.77 21.67
N ILE A 81 -14.23 -46.61 20.95
CA ILE A 81 -12.78 -46.41 20.73
C ILE A 81 -12.52 -45.40 19.59
N THR A 82 -13.48 -45.15 18.70
CA THR A 82 -13.25 -44.36 17.47
C THR A 82 -13.34 -42.84 17.62
N VAL A 83 -13.70 -42.31 18.80
CA VAL A 83 -13.57 -40.88 19.08
C VAL A 83 -12.46 -40.66 20.12
N PRO A 84 -11.18 -40.66 19.71
CA PRO A 84 -10.11 -40.29 20.59
C PRO A 84 -10.25 -38.80 20.91
N THR A 85 -10.43 -38.51 22.19
CA THR A 85 -10.41 -37.18 22.81
C THR A 85 -9.13 -36.38 22.45
N ASP A 86 -8.11 -37.05 21.93
CA ASP A 86 -6.84 -36.48 21.45
C ASP A 86 -7.00 -35.60 20.19
N ASN A 87 -7.90 -35.96 19.28
CA ASN A 87 -8.15 -35.19 18.05
C ASN A 87 -8.74 -33.79 18.33
N THR A 88 -9.39 -33.60 19.49
CA THR A 88 -9.97 -32.30 19.86
C THR A 88 -8.92 -31.27 20.26
N PHE A 89 -7.81 -31.72 20.87
CA PHE A 89 -6.71 -30.84 21.25
C PHE A 89 -5.86 -30.45 20.04
N GLU A 90 -5.59 -31.41 19.15
CA GLU A 90 -4.95 -31.19 17.84
C GLU A 90 -5.76 -30.21 16.97
N LEU A 91 -7.08 -30.40 16.81
CA LEU A 91 -7.95 -29.46 16.07
C LEU A 91 -7.93 -28.06 16.68
N LYS A 92 -7.95 -27.96 18.01
CA LYS A 92 -7.92 -26.67 18.72
C LYS A 92 -6.57 -25.98 18.57
N ARG A 93 -5.46 -26.73 18.59
CA ARG A 93 -4.11 -26.23 18.31
C ARG A 93 -4.02 -25.71 16.88
N LEU A 94 -4.48 -26.49 15.91
CA LEU A 94 -4.51 -26.11 14.49
C LEU A 94 -5.37 -24.86 14.25
N GLY A 95 -6.52 -24.76 14.93
CA GLY A 95 -7.39 -23.58 14.87
C GLY A 95 -6.74 -22.32 15.47
N MET A 96 -5.97 -22.46 16.55
CA MET A 96 -5.19 -21.35 17.12
C MET A 96 -4.05 -20.91 16.19
N GLU A 97 -3.35 -21.85 15.56
CA GLU A 97 -2.29 -21.56 14.59
C GLU A 97 -2.86 -20.85 13.36
N MET A 98 -3.97 -21.33 12.81
CA MET A 98 -4.65 -20.69 11.69
C MET A 98 -5.14 -19.27 12.05
N ASN A 99 -5.71 -19.07 13.24
CA ASN A 99 -6.11 -17.74 13.69
C ASN A 99 -4.92 -16.79 13.87
N LYS A 100 -3.79 -17.30 14.36
CA LYS A 100 -2.55 -16.53 14.48
C LYS A 100 -2.02 -16.13 13.10
N GLU A 101 -2.03 -17.07 12.14
CA GLU A 101 -1.59 -16.85 10.76
C GLU A 101 -2.46 -15.80 10.05
N VAL A 102 -3.79 -15.91 10.17
CA VAL A 102 -4.73 -14.92 9.61
C VAL A 102 -4.44 -13.53 10.16
N ARG A 103 -4.24 -13.41 11.48
CA ARG A 103 -3.96 -12.12 12.13
C ARG A 103 -2.62 -11.52 11.69
N LEU A 104 -1.59 -12.35 11.51
CA LEU A 104 -0.30 -11.89 10.99
C LEU A 104 -0.44 -11.37 9.55
N LYS A 105 -1.15 -12.12 8.71
CA LYS A 105 -1.39 -11.76 7.31
C LYS A 105 -2.26 -10.52 7.15
N GLU A 106 -3.18 -10.26 8.08
CA GLU A 106 -3.93 -9.01 8.14
C GLU A 106 -3.04 -7.83 8.50
N MET A 107 -2.23 -7.93 9.56
CA MET A 107 -1.28 -6.87 9.92
C MET A 107 -0.28 -6.58 8.79
N GLU A 108 0.19 -7.59 8.08
CA GLU A 108 1.10 -7.40 6.94
C GLU A 108 0.41 -6.65 5.78
N ARG A 109 -0.82 -7.01 5.44
CA ARG A 109 -1.59 -6.28 4.42
C ARG A 109 -1.91 -4.84 4.84
N GLU A 110 -2.15 -4.61 6.13
CA GLU A 110 -2.40 -3.26 6.66
C GLU A 110 -1.14 -2.41 6.53
N ARG A 111 0.03 -2.92 6.96
CA ARG A 111 1.32 -2.24 6.77
C ARG A 111 1.63 -1.98 5.30
N GLU A 112 1.40 -2.95 4.42
CA GLU A 112 1.62 -2.77 2.98
C GLU A 112 0.71 -1.68 2.39
N LYS A 113 -0.53 -1.58 2.87
CA LYS A 113 -1.44 -0.50 2.47
C LYS A 113 -0.97 0.85 3.01
N GLU A 114 -0.60 0.94 4.28
CA GLU A 114 -0.08 2.16 4.90
C GLU A 114 1.21 2.64 4.20
N GLU A 115 2.14 1.72 3.89
CA GLU A 115 3.35 2.04 3.14
C GLU A 115 3.04 2.52 1.73
N ARG A 116 2.10 1.89 1.02
CA ARG A 116 1.64 2.35 -0.29
C ARG A 116 1.00 3.73 -0.22
N GLU A 117 0.14 3.98 0.77
CA GLU A 117 -0.49 5.29 0.96
C GLU A 117 0.54 6.37 1.28
N MET A 118 1.50 6.07 2.17
CA MET A 118 2.60 6.98 2.49
C MET A 118 3.47 7.27 1.26
N GLN A 119 3.77 6.26 0.46
CA GLN A 119 4.55 6.41 -0.77
C GLN A 119 3.80 7.27 -1.80
N MET A 120 2.50 7.03 -2.00
CA MET A 120 1.67 7.84 -2.89
C MET A 120 1.56 9.29 -2.43
N GLN A 121 1.43 9.51 -1.11
CA GLN A 121 1.39 10.85 -0.54
C GLN A 121 2.71 11.59 -0.76
N LYS A 122 3.84 10.92 -0.51
CA LYS A 122 5.17 11.48 -0.73
C LYS A 122 5.43 11.80 -2.20
N GLU A 123 5.04 10.91 -3.12
CA GLU A 123 5.16 11.16 -4.57
C GLU A 123 4.30 12.35 -5.01
N LYS A 124 3.10 12.48 -4.47
CA LYS A 124 2.21 13.62 -4.75
C LYS A 124 2.82 14.93 -4.24
N GLU A 125 3.31 14.95 -3.00
CA GLU A 125 3.98 16.12 -2.41
C GLU A 125 5.23 16.50 -3.20
N GLU A 126 6.05 15.52 -3.60
CA GLU A 126 7.24 15.77 -4.43
C GLU A 126 6.86 16.33 -5.79
N ARG A 127 5.82 15.79 -6.43
CA ARG A 127 5.32 16.28 -7.72
C ARG A 127 4.78 17.70 -7.61
N GLU A 128 4.05 18.02 -6.54
CA GLU A 128 3.55 19.37 -6.26
C GLU A 128 4.72 20.34 -6.04
N MET A 129 5.72 19.96 -5.24
CA MET A 129 6.92 20.76 -5.01
C MET A 129 7.71 20.98 -6.30
N GLN A 130 7.88 19.95 -7.14
CA GLN A 130 8.53 20.09 -8.45
C GLN A 130 7.76 21.03 -9.38
N MET A 131 6.43 20.96 -9.40
CA MET A 131 5.62 21.89 -10.19
C MET A 131 5.76 23.32 -9.67
N GLN A 132 5.81 23.52 -8.36
CA GLN A 132 5.99 24.83 -7.76
C GLN A 132 7.38 25.41 -8.08
N MET A 133 8.44 24.61 -7.94
CA MET A 133 9.79 25.02 -8.33
C MET A 133 9.87 25.40 -9.81
N ARG A 134 9.28 24.62 -10.72
CA ARG A 134 9.24 24.96 -12.15
C ARG A 134 8.49 26.25 -12.43
N ARG A 135 7.40 26.53 -11.69
CA ARG A 135 6.65 27.78 -11.84
C ARG A 135 7.46 28.97 -11.33
N GLU A 136 8.12 28.82 -10.19
CA GLU A 136 8.97 29.85 -9.60
C GLU A 136 10.22 30.11 -10.44
N GLU A 137 10.86 29.08 -10.98
CA GLU A 137 11.98 29.20 -11.92
C GLU A 137 11.57 29.99 -13.17
N LYS A 138 10.43 29.62 -13.79
CA LYS A 138 9.88 30.37 -14.93
C LYS A 138 9.50 31.80 -14.57
N ALA A 139 8.99 32.04 -13.36
CA ALA A 139 8.67 33.37 -12.89
C ALA A 139 9.93 34.22 -12.74
N ARG A 140 11.00 33.67 -12.14
CA ARG A 140 12.31 34.33 -12.02
C ARG A 140 12.94 34.58 -13.38
N GLU A 141 12.87 33.62 -14.30
CA GLU A 141 13.35 33.79 -15.67
C GLU A 141 12.57 34.91 -16.39
N HIS A 142 11.25 34.93 -16.24
CA HIS A 142 10.41 35.96 -16.84
C HIS A 142 10.70 37.35 -16.25
N GLU A 143 10.85 37.44 -14.92
CA GLU A 143 11.21 38.67 -14.21
C GLU A 143 12.58 39.17 -14.66
N PHE A 144 13.58 38.29 -14.72
CA PHE A 144 14.92 38.63 -15.18
C PHE A 144 14.91 39.10 -16.64
N ARG A 145 14.14 38.43 -17.51
CA ARG A 145 13.96 38.83 -18.91
C ARG A 145 13.29 40.19 -19.03
N LEU A 146 12.26 40.47 -18.24
CA LEU A 146 11.59 41.77 -18.23
C LEU A 146 12.57 42.87 -17.79
N LYS A 147 13.38 42.61 -16.77
CA LYS A 147 14.41 43.54 -16.28
C LYS A 147 15.52 43.78 -17.31
N GLN A 148 15.91 42.77 -18.08
CA GLN A 148 16.85 42.96 -19.21
C GLN A 148 16.28 43.86 -20.29
N LEU A 149 14.99 43.69 -20.63
CA LEU A 149 14.29 44.55 -21.59
C LEU A 149 14.16 45.98 -21.06
N GLU A 150 13.83 46.16 -19.78
CA GLU A 150 13.73 47.47 -19.12
C GLU A 150 15.08 48.20 -19.10
N LEU A 151 16.17 47.49 -18.82
CA LEU A 151 17.53 48.05 -18.82
C LEU A 151 18.11 48.24 -20.23
N GLY A 152 17.36 47.94 -21.29
CA GLY A 152 17.82 48.05 -22.68
C GLY A 152 18.98 47.11 -23.03
N VAL A 153 19.24 46.09 -22.20
CA VAL A 153 20.33 45.12 -22.39
C VAL A 153 19.83 43.99 -23.28
N ILE A 154 19.62 44.26 -24.56
CA ILE A 154 19.64 43.21 -25.58
C ILE A 154 21.10 43.02 -25.98
N LYS A 155 21.81 42.17 -25.23
CA LYS A 155 23.00 41.46 -25.75
C LYS A 155 22.61 40.00 -25.87
N ALA A 156 22.60 39.54 -27.12
CA ALA A 156 22.06 38.28 -27.59
C ALA A 156 22.57 37.03 -26.86
N SER A 157 21.66 36.06 -26.65
CA SER A 157 21.98 34.64 -26.66
C SER A 157 20.71 33.79 -26.80
N ASP A 158 20.11 33.75 -27.98
CA ASP A 158 19.43 32.53 -28.46
C ASP A 158 19.26 32.54 -30.00
N PRO A 159 19.63 31.48 -30.73
CA PRO A 159 19.81 31.49 -32.18
C PRO A 159 18.58 31.06 -32.99
N LYS A 160 17.35 31.32 -32.51
CA LYS A 160 16.12 30.98 -33.25
C LYS A 160 14.96 31.89 -32.87
N ILE A 161 14.91 33.09 -33.44
CA ILE A 161 13.66 33.77 -33.85
C ILE A 161 14.12 34.87 -34.80
N GLY A 162 13.78 34.70 -36.08
CA GLY A 162 13.85 35.79 -37.04
C GLY A 162 12.82 36.84 -36.64
N LEU A 163 13.27 37.84 -35.91
CA LEU A 163 12.57 39.11 -35.80
C LEU A 163 13.58 40.19 -36.17
N ASP A 164 13.36 40.73 -37.36
CA ASP A 164 13.96 41.93 -37.92
C ASP A 164 14.03 43.04 -36.85
N THR A 165 15.17 43.10 -36.17
CA THR A 165 15.58 44.26 -35.38
C THR A 165 16.41 45.16 -36.27
N GLY A 166 15.76 45.88 -37.18
CA GLY A 166 16.24 47.13 -37.77
C GLY A 166 17.72 47.12 -38.17
N GLY A 167 18.16 46.03 -38.81
CA GLY A 167 19.56 45.82 -39.13
C GLY A 167 20.00 46.83 -40.18
N PHE A 168 20.88 47.76 -39.81
CA PHE A 168 21.56 48.62 -40.77
C PHE A 168 22.34 47.72 -41.74
N ASP A 169 21.74 47.47 -42.91
CA ASP A 169 22.30 46.60 -43.93
C ASP A 169 23.41 47.35 -44.66
N VAL A 170 24.65 47.11 -44.22
CA VAL A 170 25.86 47.75 -44.75
C VAL A 170 25.93 47.54 -46.27
N SER A 171 25.63 46.35 -46.78
CA SER A 171 25.71 46.02 -48.20
C SER A 171 24.80 46.87 -49.10
N LYS A 172 23.66 47.34 -48.58
CA LYS A 172 22.77 48.27 -49.29
C LYS A 172 23.34 49.69 -49.32
N HIS A 173 24.01 50.10 -48.25
CA HIS A 173 24.53 51.46 -48.07
C HIS A 173 25.90 51.67 -48.72
N VAL A 174 26.69 50.61 -48.89
CA VAL A 174 27.99 50.63 -49.60
C VAL A 174 27.87 51.25 -51.00
N LYS A 175 26.75 51.01 -51.71
CA LYS A 175 26.50 51.58 -53.05
C LYS A 175 26.35 53.10 -53.06
N PHE A 176 26.01 53.69 -51.92
CA PHE A 176 25.85 55.14 -51.76
C PHE A 176 27.11 55.80 -51.21
N VAL A 177 28.14 55.02 -50.85
CA VAL A 177 29.43 55.56 -50.44
C VAL A 177 30.12 56.14 -51.69
N PRO A 178 30.49 57.44 -51.69
CA PRO A 178 31.20 58.06 -52.80
C PRO A 178 32.50 57.31 -53.09
N LYS A 179 33.05 57.34 -54.31
CA LYS A 179 34.36 56.72 -54.58
C LYS A 179 35.49 57.55 -53.96
N PHE A 180 36.50 56.87 -53.42
CA PHE A 180 37.66 57.49 -52.81
C PHE A 180 38.54 58.16 -53.87
N GLN A 181 39.04 59.34 -53.55
CA GLN A 181 39.92 60.14 -54.41
C GLN A 181 41.13 60.61 -53.60
N GLU A 182 42.30 60.03 -53.87
CA GLU A 182 43.56 60.36 -53.17
C GLU A 182 43.95 61.84 -53.28
N ASN A 183 43.61 62.48 -54.41
CA ASN A 183 43.97 63.88 -54.66
C ASN A 183 43.20 64.89 -53.80
N ASN A 184 42.08 64.49 -53.18
CA ASN A 184 41.21 65.40 -52.40
C ASN A 184 40.50 64.65 -51.25
N VAL A 185 41.28 64.08 -50.35
CA VAL A 185 40.81 63.27 -49.21
C VAL A 185 39.82 64.02 -48.32
N GLU A 186 40.07 65.30 -48.01
CA GLU A 186 39.19 66.10 -47.15
C GLU A 186 37.78 66.28 -47.75
N LYS A 187 37.69 66.46 -49.07
CA LYS A 187 36.41 66.62 -49.77
C LYS A 187 35.60 65.32 -49.76
N PHE A 188 36.27 64.17 -49.83
CA PHE A 188 35.64 62.86 -49.71
C PHE A 188 35.00 62.68 -48.33
N PHE A 189 35.75 62.93 -47.24
CA PHE A 189 35.22 62.78 -45.88
C PHE A 189 34.05 63.74 -45.63
N ASN A 190 34.17 65.01 -46.02
CA ASN A 190 33.07 65.97 -45.88
C ASN A 190 31.79 65.53 -46.63
N TYR A 191 31.93 64.91 -47.79
CA TYR A 191 30.78 64.39 -48.54
C TYR A 191 30.22 63.10 -47.93
N PHE A 192 31.09 62.21 -47.45
CA PHE A 192 30.71 60.99 -46.74
C PHE A 192 29.95 61.31 -45.44
N GLU A 193 30.45 62.23 -44.62
CA GLU A 193 29.80 62.62 -43.37
C GLU A 193 28.42 63.23 -43.62
N LYS A 194 28.32 64.10 -44.63
CA LYS A 194 27.03 64.69 -45.05
C LYS A 194 26.03 63.62 -45.50
N LEU A 195 26.48 62.60 -46.23
CA LEU A 195 25.63 61.46 -46.61
C LEU A 195 25.25 60.59 -45.41
N GLY A 196 26.19 60.35 -44.50
CA GLY A 196 25.96 59.62 -43.26
C GLY A 196 24.94 60.30 -42.35
N GLU A 197 24.97 61.63 -42.27
CA GLU A 197 23.99 62.41 -41.52
C GLU A 197 22.63 62.46 -42.23
N GLN A 198 22.62 62.63 -43.56
CA GLN A 198 21.38 62.69 -44.36
C GLN A 198 20.65 61.34 -44.38
N LEU A 199 21.38 60.23 -44.46
CA LEU A 199 20.84 58.87 -44.51
C LEU A 199 20.81 58.19 -43.12
N LYS A 200 21.18 58.93 -42.06
CA LYS A 200 21.19 58.47 -40.67
C LYS A 200 21.96 57.16 -40.46
N TRP A 201 23.17 57.07 -41.01
CA TRP A 201 24.05 55.92 -40.84
C TRP A 201 24.58 55.83 -39.41
N PRO A 202 24.53 54.66 -38.74
CA PRO A 202 25.13 54.47 -37.43
C PRO A 202 26.63 54.74 -37.45
N ARG A 203 27.13 55.61 -36.56
CA ARG A 203 28.56 55.97 -36.49
C ARG A 203 29.46 54.75 -36.31
N ASP A 204 28.99 53.73 -35.60
CA ASP A 204 29.70 52.45 -35.39
C ASP A 204 29.92 51.64 -36.68
N LYS A 205 29.25 52.01 -37.78
CA LYS A 205 29.36 51.36 -39.10
C LYS A 205 30.07 52.24 -40.13
N TRP A 206 30.44 53.48 -39.80
CA TRP A 206 31.10 54.39 -40.74
C TRP A 206 32.45 53.86 -41.20
N SER A 207 33.24 53.29 -40.28
CA SER A 207 34.52 52.67 -40.60
C SER A 207 34.38 51.53 -41.62
N ILE A 208 33.36 50.68 -41.48
CA ILE A 208 33.09 49.55 -42.38
C ILE A 208 32.69 50.05 -43.78
N LEU A 209 31.84 51.08 -43.86
CA LEU A 209 31.44 51.70 -45.13
C LEU A 209 32.63 52.35 -45.84
N ILE A 210 33.46 53.06 -45.09
CA ILE A 210 34.67 53.70 -45.61
C ILE A 210 35.67 52.64 -46.10
N GLN A 211 35.92 51.59 -45.32
CA GLN A 211 36.82 50.48 -45.68
C GLN A 211 36.36 49.75 -46.94
N SER A 212 35.05 49.61 -47.17
CA SER A 212 34.53 48.99 -48.40
C SER A 212 34.85 49.78 -49.67
N ASN A 213 35.20 51.06 -49.54
CA ASN A 213 35.54 51.94 -50.64
C ASN A 213 37.04 51.93 -50.96
N PHE A 214 37.86 51.63 -49.95
CA PHE A 214 39.30 51.43 -50.08
C PHE A 214 39.57 50.01 -50.59
N THR A 215 39.22 49.74 -51.85
CA THR A 215 39.79 48.60 -52.57
C THR A 215 41.21 48.98 -52.97
N GLY A 216 42.20 48.31 -52.39
CA GLY A 216 43.61 48.51 -52.71
C GLY A 216 43.94 48.31 -54.19
#